data_AF-A0A2A2QJ12-F1
#
_entry.id   AF-A0A2A2QJ12-F1
#
_cell.length_a   1.000
_cell.length_b   1.000
_cell.length_c   1.000
_cell.angle_alpha   90.00
_cell.angle_beta   90.00
_cell.angle_gamma   90.00
#
_symmetry.space_group_name_H-M   'P 1'
#
loop_
_entity.id
_entity.type
_entity.pdbx_description
1 polymer ?
#
loop_
_entity_poly.entity_id
_entity_poly.type
_entity_poly.pdbx_seq_one_letter_code
_entity_poly.pdbx_strand_id
1 'polypeptide(L)'
;MAMLELDFEKTVRPLLKTYCLTCNSTSKQKGELDLERFVSMGDIRRHPLIWKKITEQLEHREMPPADEPQPSVEEIGRLSGWIDRTLGALAASNSGRSAAVRQISKSNPNDSNR
;
A
#
# COMPACT_ATOMS: atom_id res chain seq x y z
N MET A 1 10.51 2.14 -8.20
CA MET A 1 10.15 1.24 -7.08
C MET A 1 11.27 1.06 -6.07
N ALA A 2 12.54 0.91 -6.47
CA ALA A 2 13.67 0.70 -5.53
C ALA A 2 13.78 1.76 -4.40
N MET A 3 13.52 3.04 -4.69
CA MET A 3 13.49 4.08 -3.64
C MET A 3 12.37 3.88 -2.62
N LEU A 4 11.19 3.39 -3.04
CA LEU A 4 10.07 3.12 -2.13
C LEU A 4 10.34 1.90 -1.24
N GLU A 5 11.04 0.89 -1.77
CA GLU A 5 11.48 -0.28 -0.99
C GLU A 5 12.51 0.14 0.08
N LEU A 6 13.44 1.03 -0.27
CA LEU A 6 14.42 1.55 0.67
C LEU A 6 13.75 2.37 1.79
N ASP A 7 12.81 3.25 1.42
CA ASP A 7 12.01 4.03 2.37
C ASP A 7 11.17 3.10 3.27
N PHE A 8 10.65 1.99 2.72
CA PHE A 8 9.91 1.01 3.47
C PHE A 8 10.76 0.42 4.60
N GLU A 9 11.94 -0.11 4.27
CA GLU A 9 12.81 -0.75 5.26
C GLU A 9 13.40 0.23 6.27
N LYS A 10 13.76 1.45 5.83
CA LYS A 10 14.47 2.42 6.68
C LYS A 10 13.58 3.33 7.51
N THR A 11 12.36 3.60 7.03
CA THR A 11 11.49 4.61 7.65
C THR A 11 10.18 3.99 8.09
N VAL A 12 9.46 3.32 7.20
CA VAL A 12 8.10 2.84 7.47
C VAL A 12 8.10 1.64 8.40
N ARG A 13 8.93 0.64 8.14
CA ARG A 13 8.97 -0.60 8.91
C ARG A 13 9.35 -0.38 10.38
N PRO A 14 10.30 0.51 10.74
CA PRO A 14 10.50 0.92 12.13
C PRO A 14 9.26 1.55 12.76
N LEU A 15 8.55 2.44 12.05
CA LEU A 15 7.32 3.06 12.58
C LEU A 15 6.20 2.02 12.78
N LEU A 16 6.03 1.09 11.85
CA LEU A 16 5.08 -0.03 12.01
C LEU A 16 5.43 -0.88 13.22
N LYS A 17 6.71 -1.18 13.45
CA LYS A 17 7.17 -1.93 14.63
C LYS A 17 6.82 -1.21 15.93
N THR A 18 7.02 0.10 15.99
CA THR A 18 6.76 0.91 17.19
C THR A 18 5.27 1.05 17.48
N TYR A 19 4.46 1.32 16.45
CA TYR A 19 3.09 1.78 16.64
C TYR A 19 2.02 0.75 16.27
N CYS A 20 2.30 -0.16 15.34
CA CYS A 20 1.28 -1.03 14.75
C CYS A 20 1.41 -2.49 15.19
N LEU A 21 2.64 -3.03 15.23
CA LEU A 21 2.89 -4.46 15.49
C LEU A 21 2.67 -4.87 16.96
N THR A 22 2.57 -3.90 17.86
CA THR A 22 2.20 -4.13 19.27
C THR A 22 0.79 -4.71 19.40
N CYS A 23 -0.10 -4.42 18.44
CA CYS A 23 -1.51 -4.86 18.42
C CYS A 23 -1.94 -5.62 17.15
N ASN A 24 -1.20 -5.49 16.05
CA ASN A 24 -1.49 -6.04 14.72
C ASN A 24 -0.34 -6.92 14.21
N SER A 25 0.09 -7.89 15.02
CA SER A 25 1.16 -8.86 14.68
C SER A 25 0.61 -10.28 14.61
N THR A 26 1.42 -11.22 14.10
CA THR A 26 1.00 -12.64 14.04
C THR A 26 0.63 -13.16 15.43
N SER A 27 1.37 -12.74 16.46
CA SER A 27 1.17 -13.15 17.86
C SER A 27 0.05 -12.40 18.58
N LYS A 28 -0.26 -11.17 18.16
CA LYS A 28 -1.32 -10.33 18.74
C LYS A 28 -2.26 -9.89 17.65
N GLN A 29 -3.39 -10.59 17.53
CA GLN A 29 -4.47 -10.29 16.57
C GLN A 29 -5.57 -9.41 17.18
N LYS A 30 -5.25 -8.51 18.13
CA LYS A 30 -6.26 -7.62 18.73
C LYS A 30 -6.95 -6.76 17.66
N GLY A 31 -6.27 -6.46 16.55
CA GLY A 31 -6.84 -5.72 15.42
C GLY A 31 -7.31 -6.56 14.23
N GLU A 32 -7.41 -7.90 14.37
CA GLU A 32 -7.80 -8.85 13.28
C GLU A 32 -6.91 -8.77 12.02
N LEU A 33 -5.77 -8.09 12.13
CA LEU A 33 -4.85 -7.79 11.05
C LEU A 33 -3.44 -8.17 11.48
N ASP A 34 -2.73 -8.90 10.61
CA ASP A 34 -1.32 -9.20 10.79
C ASP A 34 -0.50 -8.36 9.81
N LEU A 35 0.20 -7.36 10.35
CA LEU A 35 1.09 -6.50 9.58
C LEU A 35 2.52 -7.04 9.47
N GLU A 36 2.90 -8.06 10.24
CA GLU A 36 4.23 -8.68 10.18
C GLU A 36 4.45 -9.43 8.87
N ARG A 37 3.37 -9.93 8.27
CA ARG A 37 3.41 -10.66 6.98
C ARG A 37 3.84 -9.78 5.79
N PHE A 38 3.82 -8.46 5.92
CA PHE A 38 4.22 -7.55 4.85
C PHE A 38 5.72 -7.28 4.94
N VAL A 39 6.51 -8.15 4.30
CA VAL A 39 7.97 -8.09 4.33
C VAL A 39 8.58 -7.58 3.02
N SER A 40 7.75 -7.29 2.02
CA SER A 40 8.19 -6.81 0.71
C SER A 40 7.15 -5.92 0.03
N MET A 41 7.60 -5.11 -0.93
CA MET A 41 6.69 -4.36 -1.82
C MET A 41 5.74 -5.29 -2.61
N GLY A 42 6.14 -6.55 -2.83
CA GLY A 42 5.30 -7.57 -3.44
C GLY A 42 4.05 -7.89 -2.60
N ASP A 43 4.20 -7.96 -1.29
CA ASP A 43 3.10 -8.23 -0.35
C ASP A 43 2.17 -7.03 -0.22
N ILE A 44 2.77 -5.83 -0.16
CA ILE A 44 2.05 -4.54 -0.16
C ILE A 44 1.17 -4.42 -1.40
N ARG A 45 1.73 -4.71 -2.58
CA ARG A 45 1.01 -4.66 -3.86
C ARG A 45 -0.21 -5.56 -3.91
N ARG A 46 -0.17 -6.71 -3.24
CA ARG A 46 -1.29 -7.66 -3.23
C ARG A 46 -2.44 -7.22 -2.33
N HIS A 47 -2.22 -6.26 -1.42
CA HIS A 47 -3.20 -5.86 -0.42
C HIS A 47 -3.34 -4.34 -0.26
N PRO A 48 -3.58 -3.59 -1.36
CA PRO A 48 -3.58 -2.12 -1.31
C PRO A 48 -4.66 -1.53 -0.40
N LEU A 49 -5.78 -2.23 -0.20
CA LEU A 49 -6.88 -1.78 0.67
C LEU A 49 -6.50 -1.76 2.16
N ILE A 50 -5.64 -2.68 2.59
CA ILE A 50 -5.14 -2.69 3.97
C ILE A 50 -4.34 -1.42 4.25
N TRP A 51 -3.47 -1.03 3.31
CA TRP A 51 -2.64 0.16 3.43
C TRP A 51 -3.44 1.45 3.40
N LYS A 52 -4.50 1.53 2.58
CA LYS A 52 -5.45 2.66 2.64
C LYS A 52 -6.10 2.80 4.01
N LYS A 53 -6.60 1.68 4.56
CA LYS A 53 -7.23 1.67 5.89
C LYS A 53 -6.26 2.11 6.99
N ILE A 54 -4.98 1.70 6.92
CA ILE A 54 -3.96 2.16 7.86
C ILE A 54 -3.83 3.69 7.82
N THR A 55 -3.75 4.28 6.62
CA THR A 55 -3.69 5.74 6.48
C THR A 55 -4.90 6.41 7.11
N GLU A 56 -6.12 5.93 6.83
CA GLU A 56 -7.36 6.47 7.40
C GLU A 56 -7.34 6.43 8.95
N GLN A 57 -6.93 5.30 9.54
CA GLN A 57 -6.87 5.19 11.01
C GLN A 57 -5.81 6.10 11.63
N LEU A 58 -4.66 6.30 10.95
CA LEU A 58 -3.60 7.21 11.41
C LEU A 58 -4.04 8.67 11.32
N GLU A 59 -4.69 9.06 10.22
CA GLU A 59 -5.17 10.42 9.99
C GLU A 59 -6.27 10.83 10.98
N HIS A 60 -7.16 9.89 11.32
CA HIS A 60 -8.19 10.09 12.35
C HIS A 60 -7.67 9.91 13.79
N ARG A 61 -6.40 9.53 13.97
CA ARG A 61 -5.82 9.18 15.28
C ARG A 61 -6.61 8.12 16.05
N GLU A 62 -7.22 7.20 15.32
CA GLU A 62 -7.93 6.05 15.90
C GLU A 62 -6.97 4.90 16.21
N MET A 63 -5.86 4.81 15.46
CA MET A 63 -4.80 3.83 15.70
C MET A 63 -3.44 4.54 15.76
N PRO A 64 -2.61 4.25 16.77
CA PRO A 64 -2.83 3.30 17.87
C PRO A 64 -3.97 3.74 18.82
N PRO A 65 -4.51 2.85 19.67
CA PRO A 65 -5.46 3.23 20.73
C PRO A 65 -4.89 4.30 21.68
N ALA A 66 -5.76 5.05 22.35
CA ALA A 66 -5.37 6.20 23.18
C ALA A 66 -4.44 5.84 24.37
N ASP A 67 -4.46 4.59 24.82
CA ASP A 67 -3.60 4.05 25.88
C ASP A 67 -2.23 3.56 25.38
N GLU A 68 -2.00 3.56 24.07
CA GLU A 68 -0.75 3.17 23.43
C GLU A 68 0.03 4.41 22.92
N PRO A 69 1.36 4.30 22.71
CA PRO A 69 2.16 5.40 22.17
C PRO A 69 1.61 5.91 20.84
N GLN A 70 1.37 7.22 20.75
CA GLN A 70 0.85 7.87 19.56
C GLN A 70 1.99 8.37 18.66
N PRO A 71 1.92 8.16 17.33
CA PRO A 71 2.85 8.79 16.41
C PRO A 71 2.68 10.31 16.40
N SER A 72 3.79 11.03 16.22
CA SER A 72 3.77 12.47 15.99
C SER A 72 3.11 12.82 14.66
N VAL A 73 2.71 14.09 14.48
CA VAL A 73 2.17 14.58 13.20
C VAL A 73 3.15 14.31 12.05
N GLU A 74 4.45 14.47 12.29
CA GLU A 74 5.48 14.25 11.29
C GLU A 74 5.59 12.76 10.91
N GLU A 75 5.52 11.86 11.87
CA GLU A 75 5.55 10.42 11.63
C GLU A 75 4.29 9.93 10.89
N ILE A 76 3.12 10.47 11.23
CA ILE A 76 1.88 10.23 10.48
C ILE A 76 2.07 10.66 9.03
N GLY A 77 2.59 11.87 8.78
CA GLY A 77 2.84 12.37 7.42
C GLY A 77 3.86 11.55 6.64
N ARG A 78 4.90 11.02 7.32
CA ARG A 78 5.88 10.12 6.70
C ARG A 78 5.24 8.79 6.29
N LEU A 79 4.40 8.21 7.15
CA LEU A 79 3.66 6.97 6.89
C LEU A 79 2.65 7.14 5.75
N SER A 80 1.71 8.07 5.89
CA SER A 80 0.66 8.31 4.90
C SER A 80 1.25 8.70 3.54
N GLY A 81 2.22 9.61 3.53
CA GLY A 81 2.89 10.03 2.31
C GLY A 81 3.64 8.91 1.60
N TRP A 82 4.26 7.98 2.33
CA TRP A 82 4.87 6.80 1.70
C TRP A 82 3.82 5.83 1.14
N ILE A 83 2.71 5.61 1.87
CA ILE A 83 1.60 4.75 1.42
C ILE A 83 1.04 5.31 0.10
N ASP A 84 0.75 6.60 0.05
CA ASP A 84 0.17 7.25 -1.14
C ASP A 84 1.09 7.15 -2.37
N ARG A 85 2.39 7.46 -2.20
CA ARG A 85 3.37 7.31 -3.29
C ARG A 85 3.47 5.87 -3.76
N THR A 86 3.41 4.91 -2.83
CA THR A 86 3.46 3.48 -3.14
C THR A 86 2.24 3.03 -3.92
N LEU A 87 1.03 3.33 -3.42
CA LEU A 87 -0.21 2.96 -4.08
C LEU A 87 -0.34 3.64 -5.46
N GLY A 88 0.07 4.90 -5.58
CA GLY A 88 0.12 5.62 -6.86
C GLY A 88 1.06 4.96 -7.87
N ALA A 89 2.28 4.61 -7.45
CA ALA A 89 3.25 3.96 -8.31
C ALA A 89 2.79 2.54 -8.74
N LEU A 90 2.12 1.81 -7.86
CA LEU A 90 1.53 0.50 -8.15
C LEU A 90 0.37 0.61 -9.15
N ALA A 91 -0.51 1.61 -8.98
CA ALA A 91 -1.61 1.88 -9.90
C ALA A 91 -1.09 2.22 -11.31
N ALA A 92 -0.10 3.12 -11.41
CA ALA A 92 0.55 3.48 -12.68
C ALA A 92 1.19 2.27 -13.38
N SER A 93 1.78 1.35 -12.61
CA SER A 93 2.37 0.12 -13.14
C SER A 93 1.32 -0.88 -13.65
N ASN A 94 0.10 -0.82 -13.13
CA ASN A 94 -1.01 -1.69 -13.56
C ASN A 94 -1.74 -1.12 -14.79
N SER A 95 -1.92 0.20 -14.87
CA SER A 95 -2.52 0.85 -16.05
C SER A 95 -1.65 0.70 -17.30
N GLY A 96 -0.32 0.60 -17.17
CA GLY A 96 0.58 0.23 -18.27
C GLY A 96 0.38 -1.21 -18.79
N ARG A 97 0.00 -2.16 -17.93
CA ARG A 97 -0.36 -3.53 -18.34
C ARG A 97 -1.73 -3.58 -19.04
N SER A 98 -2.70 -2.80 -18.59
CA SER A 98 -4.02 -2.73 -19.23
C SER A 98 -4.00 -1.99 -20.58
N ALA A 99 -3.09 -1.04 -20.78
CA ALA A 99 -2.89 -0.39 -22.08
C ALA A 99 -2.30 -1.35 -23.14
N ALA A 100 -1.43 -2.28 -22.74
CA ALA A 100 -0.89 -3.32 -23.61
C ALA A 100 -1.95 -4.36 -24.06
N VAL A 101 -3.04 -4.53 -23.28
CA VAL A 101 -4.16 -5.41 -23.63
C VAL A 101 -5.17 -4.75 -24.59
N ARG A 102 -5.00 -3.48 -24.97
CA ARG A 102 -5.93 -2.76 -25.87
C ARG A 102 -5.47 -2.61 -27.33
N GLN A 103 -4.38 -3.26 -27.76
CA GLN A 103 -3.90 -3.14 -29.16
C GLN A 103 -4.06 -4.39 -30.06
N ILE A 104 -4.75 -5.45 -29.62
CA ILE A 104 -5.19 -6.54 -30.50
C ILE A 104 -6.62 -6.32 -30.99
N SER A 105 -6.85 -5.17 -31.63
CA SER A 105 -8.00 -4.94 -32.53
C SER A 105 -7.61 -4.00 -33.68
N LYS A 106 -6.67 -4.43 -34.50
CA LYS A 106 -6.53 -4.03 -35.91
C LYS A 106 -6.39 -5.38 -36.64
N SER A 107 -7.18 -5.79 -37.63
CA SER A 107 -7.87 -5.11 -38.72
C SER A 107 -8.72 -6.18 -39.42
N ASN A 108 -9.82 -5.83 -40.09
CA ASN A 108 -10.18 -6.55 -41.31
C ASN A 108 -10.60 -5.55 -42.39
N PRO A 109 -9.77 -5.34 -43.43
CA PRO A 109 -10.22 -4.73 -44.67
C PRO A 109 -10.80 -5.85 -45.53
N ASN A 110 -12.13 -5.84 -45.75
CA ASN A 110 -12.68 -6.56 -46.88
C ASN A 110 -13.94 -5.86 -47.40
N ASP A 111 -13.69 -5.07 -48.44
CA ASP A 111 -14.63 -4.73 -49.50
C ASP A 111 -14.89 -6.00 -50.33
N SER A 112 -16.16 -6.42 -50.46
CA SER A 112 -16.78 -6.88 -51.71
C SER A 112 -18.15 -7.53 -51.45
N ASN A 113 -19.14 -7.03 -52.20
CA ASN A 113 -20.36 -7.71 -52.66
C ASN A 113 -21.58 -7.78 -51.72
N ARG A 114 -22.48 -6.77 -51.82
CA ARG A 114 -23.84 -6.95 -52.36
C ARG A 114 -24.47 -5.61 -52.74
#